data_AF-A0A838NXR8-F1
#
_entry.id   AF-A0A838NXR8-F1
#
_cell.length_a   1.000
_cell.length_b   1.000
_cell.length_c   1.000
_cell.angle_alpha   90.00
_cell.angle_beta   90.00
_cell.angle_gamma   90.00
#
_symmetry.space_group_name_H-M   'P 1'
#
loop_
_entity.id
_entity.type
_entity.pdbx_description
1 polymer ?
#
loop_
_entity_poly.entity_id
_entity_poly.type
_entity_poly.pdbx_seq_one_letter_code
_entity_poly.pdbx_strand_id
1 'polypeptide(L)'
;MPRHPTVQVPNIGPMDHAWDLLGEWQAEFELPETESPVHGKVMFRSWTDAELQLDPIEAAIAGIPSSVPLERASEIHLTDAGGGALQWVLHAPSTNWSLQATMWPGSLHLFVHDADDDEEQIYRARATRAQEYYLRKYPIDTD
;
A
#
# COMPACT_ATOMS: atom_id res chain seq x y z
N MET A 1 13.17 16.25 23.15
CA MET A 1 12.95 15.16 22.18
C MET A 1 12.52 15.82 20.89
N PRO A 2 13.29 15.68 19.80
CA PRO A 2 12.87 16.22 18.53
C PRO A 2 11.54 15.57 18.15
N ARG A 3 10.54 16.40 17.83
CA ARG A 3 9.22 15.91 17.45
C ARG A 3 9.30 15.47 16.00
N HIS A 4 9.03 14.20 15.76
CA HIS A 4 8.82 13.71 14.41
C HIS A 4 7.68 14.50 13.75
N PRO A 5 7.80 14.87 12.46
CA PRO A 5 6.73 15.53 11.74
C PRO A 5 5.43 14.73 11.79
N THR A 6 4.29 15.41 11.82
CA THR A 6 2.97 14.75 11.78
C THR A 6 2.38 14.77 10.38
N VAL A 7 1.76 13.67 9.97
CA VAL A 7 0.96 13.58 8.74
C VAL A 7 -0.53 13.65 9.10
N GLN A 8 -1.32 14.27 8.23
CA GLN A 8 -2.78 14.30 8.38
C GLN A 8 -3.40 13.10 7.66
N VAL A 9 -4.04 12.22 8.43
CA VAL A 9 -4.77 11.06 7.90
C VAL A 9 -6.25 11.44 7.78
N PRO A 10 -6.88 11.27 6.60
CA PRO A 10 -8.29 11.60 6.42
C PRO A 10 -9.18 10.87 7.42
N ASN A 11 -10.16 11.58 8.00
CA ASN A 11 -11.13 11.08 8.99
C ASN A 11 -10.55 10.53 10.31
N ILE A 12 -9.22 10.47 10.46
CA ILE A 12 -8.53 10.02 11.67
C ILE A 12 -7.85 11.19 12.39
N GLY A 13 -7.18 12.08 11.65
CA GLY A 13 -6.46 13.24 12.19
C GLY A 13 -4.93 13.10 12.16
N PRO A 14 -4.20 13.87 12.99
CA PRO A 14 -2.74 13.89 12.98
C PRO A 14 -2.14 12.59 13.51
N MET A 15 -1.21 12.00 12.76
CA MET A 15 -0.40 10.84 13.18
C MET A 15 1.09 11.10 12.93
N ASP A 16 1.97 10.27 13.49
CA ASP A 16 3.41 10.34 13.29
C ASP A 16 3.81 10.10 11.81
N HIS A 17 4.93 10.66 11.35
CA HIS A 17 5.43 10.49 9.98
C HIS A 17 5.58 9.03 9.49
N ALA A 18 5.69 8.04 10.39
CA ALA A 18 5.72 6.63 10.01
C ALA A 18 4.40 6.15 9.33
N TRP A 19 3.35 6.97 9.40
CA TRP A 19 2.06 6.80 8.73
C TRP A 19 1.99 7.47 7.35
N ASP A 20 3.10 8.00 6.84
CA ASP A 20 3.15 8.66 5.54
C ASP A 20 2.99 7.67 4.38
N LEU A 21 1.81 7.69 3.77
CA LEU A 21 1.47 6.87 2.62
C LEU A 21 2.07 7.41 1.30
N LEU A 22 2.23 8.72 1.16
CA LEU A 22 2.39 9.39 -0.14
C LEU A 22 3.74 9.09 -0.81
N GLY A 23 3.71 8.76 -2.11
CA GLY A 23 4.88 8.47 -2.93
C GLY A 23 5.06 6.97 -3.22
N GLU A 24 6.30 6.58 -3.56
CA GLU A 24 6.67 5.24 -3.99
C GLU A 24 6.89 4.26 -2.83
N TRP A 25 6.40 3.03 -2.97
CA TRP A 25 6.74 1.88 -2.13
C TRP A 25 7.19 0.73 -3.01
N GLN A 26 8.27 0.06 -2.64
CA GLN A 26 8.71 -1.16 -3.32
C GLN A 26 7.80 -2.31 -2.88
N ALA A 27 7.29 -3.10 -3.83
CA ALA A 27 6.28 -4.10 -3.58
C ALA A 27 6.69 -5.47 -4.16
N GLU A 28 6.40 -6.51 -3.39
CA GLU A 28 6.53 -7.91 -3.79
C GLU A 28 5.15 -8.56 -3.73
N PHE A 29 4.67 -9.08 -4.86
CA PHE A 29 3.37 -9.73 -4.99
C PHE A 29 3.56 -11.24 -4.99
N GLU A 30 2.96 -11.90 -4.02
CA GLU A 30 2.95 -13.35 -3.92
C GLU A 30 1.64 -13.87 -4.53
N LEU A 31 1.79 -14.62 -5.62
CA LEU A 31 0.68 -15.25 -6.31
C LEU A 31 0.68 -16.76 -6.00
N PRO A 32 -0.47 -17.37 -5.69
CA PRO A 32 -0.55 -18.81 -5.42
C PRO A 32 -0.07 -19.68 -6.58
N GLU A 33 -0.19 -19.19 -7.81
CA GLU A 33 0.10 -19.93 -9.04
C GLU A 33 1.57 -19.86 -9.47
N THR A 34 2.38 -18.98 -8.87
CA THR A 34 3.79 -18.79 -9.26
C THR A 34 4.74 -19.18 -8.13
N GLU A 35 5.88 -19.78 -8.50
CA GLU A 35 6.92 -20.16 -7.52
C GLU A 35 7.73 -18.96 -6.99
N SER A 36 7.65 -17.81 -7.67
CA SER A 36 8.40 -16.60 -7.33
C SER A 36 7.47 -15.39 -7.26
N PRO A 37 7.74 -14.42 -6.36
CA PRO A 37 6.96 -13.20 -6.29
C PRO A 37 7.18 -12.34 -7.53
N VAL A 38 6.15 -11.58 -7.90
CA VAL A 38 6.23 -10.53 -8.93
C VAL A 38 6.64 -9.23 -8.24
N HIS A 39 7.75 -8.66 -8.68
CA HIS A 39 8.30 -7.43 -8.14
C HIS A 39 7.67 -6.22 -8.80
N GLY A 40 7.63 -5.12 -8.07
CA GLY A 40 7.12 -3.87 -8.56
C GLY A 40 7.13 -2.79 -7.52
N LYS A 41 6.20 -1.86 -7.68
CA LYS A 41 5.99 -0.76 -6.77
C LYS A 41 4.54 -0.33 -6.75
N VAL A 42 4.14 0.29 -5.64
CA VAL A 42 2.89 1.04 -5.55
C VAL A 42 3.21 2.52 -5.34
N MET A 43 2.59 3.37 -6.14
CA MET A 43 2.74 4.82 -6.07
C MET A 43 1.44 5.44 -5.59
N PHE A 44 1.44 6.05 -4.41
CA PHE A 44 0.29 6.80 -3.89
C PHE A 44 0.45 8.28 -4.23
N ARG A 45 -0.44 8.80 -5.09
CA ARG A 45 -0.52 10.25 -5.38
C ARG A 45 -1.32 10.98 -4.30
N SER A 46 -2.28 10.27 -3.72
CA SER A 46 -3.07 10.69 -2.57
C SER A 46 -3.52 9.47 -1.78
N TRP A 47 -4.27 9.68 -0.70
CA TRP A 47 -4.98 8.60 -0.01
C TRP A 47 -6.09 7.97 -0.85
N THR A 48 -6.46 8.58 -1.98
CA THR A 48 -7.58 8.15 -2.82
C THR A 48 -7.18 7.67 -4.21
N ASP A 49 -5.92 7.84 -4.59
CA ASP A 49 -5.40 7.59 -5.94
C ASP A 49 -4.01 6.97 -5.81
N ALA A 50 -3.88 5.77 -6.37
CA ALA A 50 -2.64 5.05 -6.46
C ALA A 50 -2.50 4.33 -7.80
N GLU A 51 -1.29 3.83 -8.06
CA GLU A 51 -1.00 3.01 -9.22
C GLU A 51 -0.05 1.89 -8.82
N LEU A 52 -0.37 0.65 -9.19
CA LEU A 52 0.57 -0.47 -9.16
C LEU A 52 1.37 -0.48 -10.45
N GLN A 53 2.68 -0.64 -10.33
CA GLN A 53 3.58 -0.83 -11.46
C GLN A 53 4.44 -2.06 -11.17
N LEU A 54 4.17 -3.14 -11.88
CA LEU A 54 4.87 -4.42 -11.77
C LEU A 54 5.94 -4.53 -12.84
N ASP A 55 6.94 -5.38 -12.61
CA ASP A 55 7.90 -5.74 -13.65
C ASP A 55 7.13 -6.33 -14.85
N PRO A 56 7.27 -5.76 -16.06
CA PRO A 56 6.48 -6.19 -17.21
C PRO A 56 6.70 -7.64 -17.63
N ILE A 57 7.89 -8.19 -17.39
CA ILE A 57 8.24 -9.56 -17.77
C ILE A 57 7.61 -10.52 -16.75
N GLU A 58 7.80 -10.26 -15.46
CA GLU A 58 7.24 -11.10 -14.39
C GLU A 58 5.71 -11.05 -14.39
N ALA A 59 5.11 -9.87 -14.59
CA ALA A 59 3.66 -9.71 -14.71
C ALA A 59 3.09 -10.48 -15.92
N ALA A 60 3.78 -10.45 -17.07
CA ALA A 60 3.37 -11.20 -18.25
C ALA A 60 3.46 -12.72 -18.04
N ILE A 61 4.50 -13.20 -17.35
CA ILE A 61 4.64 -14.62 -16.98
C ILE A 61 3.50 -15.05 -16.04
N ALA A 62 3.15 -14.19 -15.08
CA ALA A 62 2.09 -14.43 -14.13
C ALA A 62 0.67 -14.15 -14.67
N GLY A 63 0.54 -13.69 -15.92
CA GLY A 63 -0.74 -13.44 -16.57
C GLY A 63 -1.52 -12.22 -16.04
N ILE A 64 -0.84 -11.26 -15.40
CA ILE A 64 -1.46 -10.06 -14.82
C ILE A 64 -0.99 -8.77 -15.51
N PRO A 65 -1.76 -7.66 -15.45
CA PRO A 65 -1.32 -6.38 -16.02
C PRO A 65 -0.12 -5.79 -15.28
N SER A 66 0.81 -5.19 -16.02
CA SER A 66 2.00 -4.54 -15.43
C SER A 66 1.73 -3.15 -14.87
N SER A 67 0.59 -2.52 -15.21
CA SER A 67 0.15 -1.26 -14.62
C SER A 67 -1.34 -1.37 -14.28
N VAL A 68 -1.68 -1.05 -13.03
CA VAL A 68 -3.05 -1.12 -12.52
C VAL A 68 -3.37 0.18 -11.77
N PRO A 69 -4.23 1.05 -12.32
CA PRO A 69 -4.70 2.22 -11.60
C PRO A 69 -5.64 1.80 -10.46
N LEU A 70 -5.53 2.49 -9.32
CA LEU A 70 -6.27 2.20 -8.10
C LEU A 70 -7.02 3.44 -7.61
N GLU A 71 -8.29 3.26 -7.27
CA GLU A 71 -9.17 4.30 -6.75
C GLU A 71 -9.71 3.90 -5.38
N ARG A 72 -9.80 4.83 -4.42
CA ARG A 72 -10.34 4.49 -3.10
C ARG A 72 -11.82 4.16 -3.13
N ALA A 73 -12.17 3.00 -2.58
CA ALA A 73 -13.52 2.47 -2.50
C ALA A 73 -14.14 2.56 -1.09
N SER A 74 -13.33 2.75 -0.04
CA SER A 74 -13.83 2.89 1.34
C SER A 74 -13.23 4.07 2.10
N GLU A 75 -13.81 4.42 3.25
CA GLU A 75 -13.14 5.28 4.22
C GLU A 75 -11.91 4.61 4.82
N ILE A 76 -11.03 5.43 5.40
CA ILE A 76 -9.86 4.97 6.15
C ILE A 76 -10.28 4.81 7.60
N HIS A 77 -10.01 3.64 8.15
CA HIS A 77 -10.34 3.30 9.52
C HIS A 77 -9.07 2.93 10.29
N LEU A 78 -9.02 3.34 11.56
CA LEU A 78 -8.01 2.89 12.50
C LEU A 78 -8.54 1.63 13.19
N THR A 79 -7.79 0.54 13.11
CA THR A 79 -8.14 -0.74 13.73
C THR A 79 -7.71 -0.80 15.20
N ASP A 80 -8.17 -1.83 15.90
CA ASP A 80 -7.72 -2.19 17.25
C ASP A 80 -6.57 -3.21 17.25
N ALA A 81 -6.19 -3.74 16.08
CA ALA A 81 -5.17 -4.77 15.94
C ALA A 81 -3.74 -4.23 16.15
N GLY A 82 -2.96 -4.89 17.01
CA GLY A 82 -1.50 -4.76 17.06
C GLY A 82 -0.95 -3.35 17.33
N GLY A 83 -1.69 -2.49 18.04
CA GLY A 83 -1.30 -1.09 18.29
C GLY A 83 -1.98 -0.06 17.39
N GLY A 84 -2.91 -0.53 16.54
CA GLY A 84 -3.73 0.27 15.63
C GLY A 84 -3.09 0.35 14.26
N ALA A 85 -3.70 -0.29 13.27
CA ALA A 85 -3.34 -0.21 11.85
C ALA A 85 -4.34 0.69 11.11
N LEU A 86 -3.92 1.32 10.02
CA LEU A 86 -4.87 1.97 9.11
C LEU A 86 -5.33 0.95 8.07
N GLN A 87 -6.64 0.86 7.85
CA GLN A 87 -7.24 -0.01 6.85
C GLN A 87 -8.20 0.76 5.95
N TRP A 88 -8.10 0.49 4.65
CA TRP A 88 -9.03 0.98 3.63
C TRP A 88 -9.02 0.06 2.40
N VAL A 89 -9.98 0.25 1.51
CA VAL A 89 -10.11 -0.50 0.27
C VAL A 89 -9.82 0.40 -0.92
N LEU A 90 -9.04 -0.12 -1.86
CA LEU A 90 -8.85 0.43 -3.20
C LEU A 90 -9.51 -0.51 -4.21
N HIS A 91 -10.05 0.04 -5.28
CA HIS A 91 -10.64 -0.70 -6.39
C HIS A 91 -9.79 -0.47 -7.65
N ALA A 92 -9.59 -1.53 -8.43
CA ALA A 92 -8.91 -1.51 -9.71
C ALA A 92 -9.91 -1.78 -10.85
N PRO A 93 -10.48 -0.74 -11.49
CA PRO A 93 -11.55 -0.91 -12.48
C PRO A 93 -11.13 -1.74 -13.71
N SER A 94 -9.84 -1.74 -14.06
CA SER A 94 -9.32 -2.46 -15.23
C SER A 94 -9.29 -3.98 -15.06
N THR A 95 -9.27 -4.47 -13.82
CA THR A 95 -9.12 -5.89 -13.49
C THR A 95 -10.25 -6.41 -12.59
N ASN A 96 -11.19 -5.54 -12.18
CA ASN A 96 -12.21 -5.84 -11.20
C ASN A 96 -11.63 -6.33 -9.87
N TRP A 97 -10.49 -5.77 -9.45
CA TRP A 97 -9.89 -6.16 -8.16
C TRP A 97 -10.31 -5.23 -7.04
N SER A 98 -10.53 -5.81 -5.87
CA SER A 98 -10.62 -5.12 -4.59
C SER A 98 -9.34 -5.33 -3.80
N LEU A 99 -8.68 -4.25 -3.40
CA LEU A 99 -7.42 -4.28 -2.66
C LEU A 99 -7.62 -3.74 -1.26
N GLN A 100 -7.63 -4.62 -0.26
CA GLN A 100 -7.59 -4.21 1.13
C GLN A 100 -6.16 -3.78 1.47
N ALA A 101 -5.97 -2.48 1.65
CA ALA A 101 -4.73 -1.90 2.13
C ALA A 101 -4.73 -1.90 3.66
N THR A 102 -3.70 -2.49 4.25
CA THR A 102 -3.44 -2.47 5.69
C THR A 102 -2.06 -1.88 5.95
N MET A 103 -2.03 -0.72 6.58
CA MET A 103 -0.80 0.00 6.89
C MET A 103 -0.50 -0.10 8.38
N TRP A 104 0.72 -0.51 8.69
CA TRP A 104 1.39 -0.30 9.97
C TRP A 104 2.47 0.76 9.79
N PRO A 105 3.02 1.33 10.88
CA PRO A 105 4.16 2.23 10.78
C PRO A 105 5.30 1.62 9.94
N GLY A 106 5.58 2.23 8.78
CA GLY A 106 6.64 1.78 7.86
C GLY A 106 6.37 0.52 7.02
N SER A 107 5.19 -0.10 7.12
CA SER A 107 4.86 -1.32 6.36
C SER A 107 3.45 -1.25 5.81
N LEU A 108 3.28 -1.58 4.52
CA LEU A 108 1.99 -1.59 3.85
C LEU A 108 1.76 -2.98 3.26
N HIS A 109 0.66 -3.62 3.63
CA HIS A 109 0.21 -4.86 3.00
C HIS A 109 -1.02 -4.59 2.15
N LEU A 110 -1.08 -5.21 0.98
CA LEU A 110 -2.23 -5.18 0.07
C LEU A 110 -2.74 -6.60 -0.09
N PHE A 111 -4.02 -6.84 0.20
CA PHE A 111 -4.67 -8.12 -0.07
C PHE A 111 -5.60 -7.92 -1.25
N VAL A 112 -5.38 -8.68 -2.32
CA VAL A 112 -6.10 -8.54 -3.59
C VAL A 112 -7.17 -9.62 -3.66
N HIS A 113 -8.40 -9.20 -3.87
CA HIS A 113 -9.60 -10.02 -3.98
C HIS A 113 -10.28 -9.72 -5.32
N ASP A 114 -11.16 -10.62 -5.75
CA ASP A 114 -12.14 -10.26 -6.77
C ASP A 114 -13.12 -9.23 -6.15
N ALA A 115 -13.50 -8.21 -6.89
CA ALA A 115 -14.44 -7.22 -6.39
C ALA A 115 -15.87 -7.78 -6.25
N ASP A 116 -16.19 -8.86 -6.97
CA ASP A 116 -17.49 -9.55 -6.90
C ASP A 116 -17.52 -10.71 -5.88
N ASP A 117 -16.35 -11.15 -5.39
CA ASP A 117 -16.20 -12.21 -4.37
C ASP A 117 -15.04 -11.87 -3.42
N ASP A 118 -15.37 -11.28 -2.28
CA ASP A 118 -14.39 -10.84 -1.28
C ASP A 118 -13.88 -11.98 -0.38
N GLU A 119 -14.49 -13.16 -0.43
CA GLU A 119 -14.03 -14.35 0.30
C GLU A 119 -12.81 -15.01 -0.39
N GLU A 120 -12.66 -14.85 -1.71
CA GLU A 120 -11.54 -15.37 -2.47
C GLU A 120 -10.37 -14.36 -2.55
N GLN A 121 -9.37 -14.55 -1.69
CA GLN A 121 -8.12 -13.80 -1.81
C GLN A 121 -7.30 -14.35 -2.99
N ILE A 122 -7.15 -13.54 -4.03
CA ILE A 122 -6.41 -13.90 -5.25
C ILE A 122 -4.91 -13.78 -5.00
N TYR A 123 -4.44 -12.64 -4.48
CA TYR A 123 -3.01 -12.35 -4.28
C TYR A 123 -2.75 -11.57 -3.01
N ARG A 124 -1.50 -11.53 -2.55
CA ARG A 124 -1.05 -10.61 -1.50
C ARG A 124 0.21 -9.88 -1.91
N ALA A 125 0.30 -8.61 -1.55
CA ALA A 125 1.49 -7.81 -1.78
C ALA A 125 2.02 -7.25 -0.47
N ARG A 126 3.35 -7.28 -0.33
CA ARG A 126 4.06 -6.58 0.73
C ARG A 126 4.78 -5.38 0.13
N ALA A 127 4.39 -4.20 0.55
CA ALA A 127 4.98 -2.93 0.16
C ALA A 127 5.81 -2.35 1.32
N THR A 128 7.04 -1.93 1.02
CA THR A 128 7.98 -1.40 2.02
C THR A 128 8.66 -0.10 1.56
N ARG A 129 9.08 0.68 2.55
CA ARG A 129 9.99 1.81 2.39
C ARG A 129 11.16 1.65 3.34
N ALA A 130 12.35 1.90 2.83
CA ALA A 130 13.57 1.85 3.62
C ALA A 130 13.61 3.01 4.63
N GLN A 131 14.28 2.83 5.76
CA GLN A 131 14.39 3.86 6.81
C GLN A 131 15.02 5.15 6.28
N GLU A 132 15.95 5.03 5.33
CA GLU A 132 16.62 6.14 4.65
C GLU A 132 15.65 7.06 3.93
N TYR A 133 14.51 6.54 3.45
CA TYR A 133 13.45 7.36 2.86
C TYR A 133 12.91 8.36 3.89
N TYR A 134 12.55 7.86 5.08
CA TYR A 134 11.94 8.67 6.13
C TYR A 134 12.95 9.68 6.69
N LEU A 135 14.20 9.27 6.91
CA LEU A 135 15.26 10.19 7.35
C LEU A 135 15.52 11.32 6.36
N ARG A 136 15.44 11.05 5.05
CA ARG A 136 15.62 12.06 4.01
C ARG A 136 14.40 12.98 3.86
N LYS A 137 13.18 12.44 3.93
CA LYS A 137 11.93 13.20 3.74
C LYS A 137 11.55 14.00 4.99
N TYR A 138 11.86 13.47 6.16
CA TYR A 138 11.55 14.02 7.47
C TYR A 138 12.83 14.08 8.32
N PRO A 139 13.79 14.95 7.98
CA PRO A 139 15.00 15.10 8.77
C PRO A 139 14.62 15.49 10.20
N ILE A 140 15.21 14.82 11.18
CA ILE A 140 15.05 15.14 12.58
C ILE A 140 15.96 16.35 12.84
N ASP A 141 15.38 17.53 13.09
CA ASP A 141 16.16 18.68 13.56
C ASP A 141 16.77 18.33 14.92
N THR A 142 18.09 18.12 14.93
CA THR A 142 18.87 17.95 16.16
C THR A 142 19.27 19.33 16.67
N ASP A 143 18.33 20.02 17.32
CA ASP A 143 18.64 21.14 18.22
C ASP A 143 18.92 20.63 19.65
#